data_AF-A0A519X3U6-F1
#
_entry.id   AF-A0A519X3U6-F1
#
_cell.length_a   1.000
_cell.length_b   1.000
_cell.length_c   1.000
_cell.angle_alpha   90.00
_cell.angle_beta   90.00
_cell.angle_gamma   90.00
#
_symmetry.space_group_name_H-M   'P 1'
#
loop_
_entity.id
_entity.type
_entity.pdbx_description
1 polymer ?
#
loop_
_entity_poly.entity_id
_entity_poly.type
_entity_poly.pdbx_seq_one_letter_code
_entity_poly.pdbx_strand_id
1 'polypeptide(L)'
;MMRFRIIGKAESRDREIKLVPRANSTAKAGYHYKIGKAVIKANQFSAIVPVYVYRKAGLKDSVVLATFDIQENADFKVGFPKQLRFKLTITDILTKPAIWDSAWSPYFGTYSQVKFRFLLTVTGRTDWTSFPFPADSRFLSQRARNALLEYNQTNGALIDETGAEVFFP
;
A
#
# COMPACT_ATOMS: atom_id res chain seq x y z
N MET A 1 1.91 6.84 3.06
CA MET A 1 2.45 8.14 3.52
C MET A 1 3.37 8.72 2.45
N MET A 2 3.49 10.04 2.37
CA MET A 2 4.40 10.74 1.45
C MET A 2 5.57 11.35 2.24
N ARG A 3 6.79 11.22 1.74
CA ARG A 3 7.97 11.83 2.36
C ARG A 3 8.46 12.97 1.49
N PHE A 4 8.61 14.15 2.09
CA PHE A 4 9.19 15.33 1.46
C PHE A 4 10.50 15.70 2.14
N ARG A 5 11.43 16.24 1.35
CA ARG A 5 12.71 16.77 1.81
C ARG A 5 12.93 18.12 1.15
N ILE A 6 13.51 19.05 1.91
CA ILE A 6 13.89 20.36 1.40
C ILE A 6 15.37 20.37 1.03
N ILE A 7 15.76 21.33 0.20
CA ILE A 7 17.16 21.65 -0.11
C ILE A 7 17.42 23.06 0.44
N GLY A 8 18.59 23.27 1.05
CA GLY A 8 18.96 24.54 1.67
C GLY A 8 18.78 24.54 3.18
N LYS A 9 18.52 25.71 3.77
CA LYS A 9 18.47 25.88 5.22
C LYS A 9 17.07 25.57 5.78
N ALA A 10 17.03 25.00 6.97
CA ALA A 10 15.81 24.96 7.76
C ALA A 10 15.50 26.38 8.30
N GLU A 11 14.22 26.69 8.40
CA GLU A 11 13.75 27.95 8.99
C GLU A 11 13.13 27.70 10.36
N SER A 12 13.12 28.72 11.22
CA SER A 12 12.58 28.67 12.58
C SER A 12 11.05 28.65 12.65
N ARG A 13 10.35 28.56 11.51
CA ARG A 13 8.89 28.53 11.41
C ARG A 13 8.40 27.35 10.56
N ASP A 14 7.15 26.99 10.76
CA ASP A 14 6.44 26.00 9.95
C ASP A 14 6.22 26.54 8.52
N ARG A 15 6.42 25.68 7.52
CA ARG A 15 6.29 26.02 6.10
C ARG A 15 5.44 24.98 5.37
N GLU A 16 4.45 25.44 4.61
CA GLU A 16 3.51 24.55 3.92
C GLU A 16 4.04 24.14 2.54
N ILE A 17 3.83 22.88 2.18
CA ILE A 17 4.15 22.33 0.87
C ILE A 17 2.90 22.40 -0.01
N LYS A 18 3.01 23.10 -1.13
CA LYS A 18 1.92 23.19 -2.11
C LYS A 18 1.89 21.93 -3.00
N LEU A 19 0.85 21.12 -2.85
CA LEU A 19 0.59 19.93 -3.66
C LEU A 19 -0.63 20.18 -4.56
N VAL A 20 -0.47 19.98 -5.87
CA VAL A 20 -1.56 20.19 -6.84
C VAL A 20 -1.84 18.89 -7.61
N PRO A 21 -3.09 18.41 -7.63
CA PRO A 21 -3.46 17.23 -8.41
C PRO A 21 -3.40 17.55 -9.91
N ARG A 22 -2.88 16.60 -10.71
CA ARG A 22 -2.88 16.72 -12.17
C ARG A 22 -4.20 16.29 -12.78
N ALA A 23 -4.54 16.85 -13.95
CA ALA A 23 -5.75 16.54 -14.70
C ALA A 23 -5.88 15.07 -15.12
N ASN A 24 -4.77 14.35 -15.30
CA ASN A 24 -4.78 12.92 -15.64
C ASN A 24 -5.04 12.00 -14.43
N SER A 25 -5.32 12.57 -13.25
CA SER A 25 -5.69 11.79 -12.07
C SER A 25 -7.13 11.30 -12.19
N THR A 26 -7.34 10.00 -12.19
CA THR A 26 -8.68 9.38 -12.15
C THR A 26 -9.23 9.27 -10.73
N ALA A 27 -8.36 9.38 -9.71
CA ALA A 27 -8.76 9.33 -8.32
C ALA A 27 -9.33 10.66 -7.83
N LYS A 28 -10.54 10.64 -7.28
CA LYS A 28 -11.24 11.78 -6.68
C LYS A 28 -10.84 12.01 -5.22
N ALA A 29 -10.39 13.23 -4.90
CA ALA A 29 -10.15 13.67 -3.52
C ALA A 29 -11.45 13.69 -2.71
N GLY A 30 -11.39 13.37 -1.42
CA GLY A 30 -12.55 13.24 -0.53
C GLY A 30 -13.33 11.93 -0.70
N TYR A 31 -13.29 11.31 -1.88
CA TYR A 31 -13.95 10.03 -2.15
C TYR A 31 -12.98 8.84 -2.09
N HIS A 32 -11.90 8.85 -2.87
CA HIS A 32 -10.89 7.77 -2.85
C HIS A 32 -9.78 8.01 -1.82
N TYR A 33 -9.42 9.27 -1.57
CA TYR A 33 -8.33 9.62 -0.65
C TYR A 33 -8.51 10.99 -0.01
N LYS A 34 -7.76 11.24 1.05
CA LYS A 34 -7.54 12.55 1.67
C LYS A 34 -6.06 12.72 2.01
N ILE A 35 -5.49 13.87 1.66
CA ILE A 35 -4.13 14.24 2.05
C ILE A 35 -4.21 14.98 3.39
N GLY A 36 -3.34 14.63 4.34
CA GLY A 36 -3.19 15.37 5.59
C GLY A 36 -2.43 16.68 5.42
N LYS A 37 -2.16 17.39 6.51
CA LYS A 37 -1.42 18.65 6.45
C LYS A 37 0.01 18.40 5.94
N ALA A 38 0.39 19.09 4.86
CA ALA A 38 1.69 18.98 4.25
C ALA A 38 2.61 20.10 4.74
N VAL A 39 3.20 19.95 5.93
CA VAL A 39 3.97 21.01 6.59
C VAL A 39 5.35 20.50 6.99
N ILE A 40 6.39 21.24 6.59
CA ILE A 40 7.75 21.14 7.15
C ILE A 40 7.76 21.95 8.44
N LYS A 41 7.99 21.29 9.57
CA LYS A 41 8.05 21.95 10.88
C LYS A 41 9.28 22.83 11.01
N ALA A 42 9.21 23.82 11.90
CA ALA A 42 10.35 24.64 12.29
C ALA A 42 11.60 23.79 12.59
N ASN A 43 12.75 24.23 12.09
CA ASN A 43 14.06 23.58 12.24
C ASN A 43 14.14 22.14 11.68
N GLN A 44 13.18 21.72 10.83
CA GLN A 44 13.19 20.42 10.17
C GLN A 44 13.52 20.53 8.68
N PHE A 45 14.14 19.47 8.15
CA PHE A 45 14.49 19.34 6.73
C PHE A 45 13.57 18.38 5.97
N SER A 46 12.68 17.68 6.67
CA SER A 46 11.78 16.70 6.06
C SER A 46 10.43 16.66 6.74
N ALA A 47 9.41 16.26 5.99
CA ALA A 47 8.07 16.03 6.48
C ALA A 47 7.55 14.67 6.00
N ILE A 48 6.76 14.04 6.85
CA ILE A 48 5.96 12.87 6.50
C ILE A 48 4.50 13.33 6.47
N VAL A 49 3.91 13.29 5.29
CA VAL A 49 2.52 13.70 5.07
C VAL A 49 1.66 12.44 5.01
N PRO A 50 0.68 12.29 5.92
CA PRO A 50 -0.20 11.15 5.89
C PRO A 50 -1.12 11.23 4.67
N VAL A 51 -1.39 10.06 4.09
CA VAL A 51 -2.36 9.89 3.01
C VAL A 51 -3.36 8.87 3.51
N TYR A 52 -4.60 9.29 3.64
CA TYR A 52 -5.72 8.46 4.03
C TYR A 52 -6.37 7.94 2.75
N VAL A 53 -6.53 6.63 2.64
CA VAL A 53 -7.17 5.98 1.49
C VAL A 53 -8.49 5.39 1.97
N TYR A 54 -9.56 5.63 1.22
CA TYR A 54 -10.89 5.13 1.55
C TYR A 54 -11.25 3.98 0.62
N ARG A 55 -11.57 2.83 1.21
CA ARG A 55 -12.12 1.69 0.48
C ARG A 55 -13.57 2.00 0.10
N LYS A 56 -13.82 2.36 -1.16
CA LYS A 56 -15.14 2.72 -1.71
C LYS A 56 -15.50 1.85 -2.91
N ALA A 57 -16.78 1.85 -3.27
CA ALA A 57 -17.27 1.20 -4.48
C ALA A 57 -16.55 1.75 -5.73
N GLY A 58 -16.24 0.86 -6.67
CA GLY A 58 -15.44 1.15 -7.86
C GLY A 58 -13.96 0.81 -7.74
N LEU A 59 -13.44 0.47 -6.54
CA LEU A 59 -12.04 0.04 -6.39
C LEU A 59 -11.84 -1.48 -6.54
N LYS A 60 -12.91 -2.29 -6.45
CA LYS A 60 -12.84 -3.76 -6.47
C LYS A 60 -12.41 -4.32 -7.83
N ASP A 61 -12.73 -3.59 -8.89
CA ASP A 61 -12.62 -3.98 -10.29
C ASP A 61 -11.90 -2.91 -11.13
N SER A 62 -11.44 -1.83 -10.50
CA SER A 62 -10.68 -0.79 -11.19
C SER A 62 -9.46 -0.31 -10.42
N VAL A 63 -8.55 0.31 -11.16
CA VAL A 63 -7.35 0.97 -10.63
C VAL A 63 -7.50 2.46 -10.90
N VAL A 64 -7.48 3.27 -9.83
CA VAL A 64 -7.52 4.73 -9.94
C VAL A 64 -6.18 5.34 -9.56
N LEU A 65 -5.85 6.46 -10.20
CA LEU A 65 -4.57 7.12 -10.07
C LEU A 65 -4.73 8.53 -9.50
N ALA A 66 -4.00 8.85 -8.43
CA ALA A 66 -3.81 10.22 -7.98
C ALA A 66 -2.36 10.64 -8.25
N THR A 67 -2.17 11.65 -9.10
CA THR A 67 -0.84 12.22 -9.38
C THR A 67 -0.81 13.65 -8.89
N PHE A 68 0.21 13.98 -8.09
CA PHE A 68 0.42 15.30 -7.54
C PHE A 68 1.75 15.85 -8.01
N ASP A 69 1.75 17.11 -8.41
CA ASP A 69 2.96 17.88 -8.64
C ASP A 69 3.18 18.84 -7.46
N ILE A 70 4.43 18.95 -7.01
CA ILE A 70 4.87 19.96 -6.06
C ILE A 70 5.01 21.28 -6.82
N GLN A 71 4.37 22.34 -6.33
CA GLN A 71 4.51 23.68 -6.90
C GLN A 71 5.32 24.58 -5.98
N GLU A 72 5.94 25.60 -6.58
CA GLU A 72 6.54 26.68 -5.81
C GLU A 72 5.47 27.51 -5.07
N ASN A 73 5.89 28.10 -3.96
CA ASN A 73 5.11 29.06 -3.19
C ASN A 73 6.07 30.07 -2.53
N ALA A 74 5.57 30.87 -1.58
CA ALA A 74 6.38 31.86 -0.88
C ALA A 74 7.54 31.26 -0.07
N ASP A 75 7.40 30.00 0.37
CA ASP A 75 8.36 29.32 1.25
C ASP A 75 9.35 28.44 0.48
N PHE A 76 8.92 27.85 -0.63
CA PHE A 76 9.68 26.84 -1.36
C PHE A 76 9.72 27.13 -2.86
N LYS A 77 10.92 27.03 -3.42
CA LYS A 77 11.15 26.90 -4.86
C LYS A 77 11.16 25.44 -5.26
N VAL A 78 10.78 25.17 -6.50
CA VAL A 78 10.86 23.83 -7.08
C VAL A 78 12.33 23.41 -7.22
N GLY A 79 12.69 22.28 -6.60
CA GLY A 79 14.02 21.70 -6.69
C GLY A 79 14.21 20.86 -7.95
N PHE A 80 14.78 19.66 -7.79
CA PHE A 80 15.05 18.75 -8.90
C PHE A 80 13.78 18.39 -9.70
N PRO A 81 13.66 18.76 -10.98
CA PRO A 81 12.43 18.57 -11.77
C PRO A 81 11.94 17.12 -11.84
N LYS A 82 12.86 16.15 -11.77
CA LYS A 82 12.54 14.71 -11.79
C LYS A 82 11.94 14.18 -10.48
N GLN A 83 11.98 14.93 -9.38
CA GLN A 83 11.50 14.51 -8.06
C GLN A 83 10.30 15.34 -7.56
N LEU A 84 9.69 16.15 -8.42
CA LEU A 84 8.54 17.00 -8.06
C LEU A 84 7.20 16.28 -8.17
N ARG A 85 7.20 14.99 -8.49
CA ARG A 85 5.97 14.23 -8.75
C ARG A 85 5.79 13.09 -7.78
N PHE A 86 4.60 13.04 -7.18
CA PHE A 86 4.15 11.90 -6.40
C PHE A 86 3.02 11.17 -7.14
N LYS A 87 3.17 9.85 -7.30
CA LYS A 87 2.20 8.98 -7.97
C LYS A 87 1.63 8.00 -6.94
N LEU A 88 0.31 8.03 -6.76
CA LEU A 88 -0.43 7.14 -5.87
C LEU A 88 -1.43 6.31 -6.69
N THR A 89 -1.16 5.01 -6.78
CA THR A 89 -2.08 4.03 -7.37
C THR A 89 -2.97 3.48 -6.25
N ILE A 90 -4.29 3.55 -6.44
CA ILE A 90 -5.29 3.07 -5.48
C ILE A 90 -6.14 2.00 -6.15
N THR A 91 -6.24 0.84 -5.52
CA THR A 91 -7.09 -0.27 -5.96
C THR A 91 -7.40 -1.19 -4.79
N ASP A 92 -8.52 -1.89 -4.87
CA ASP A 92 -8.90 -3.02 -4.00
C ASP A 92 -8.75 -4.36 -4.74
N ILE A 93 -8.06 -4.35 -5.89
CA ILE A 93 -7.65 -5.55 -6.60
C ILE A 93 -6.45 -6.14 -5.88
N LEU A 94 -6.60 -7.39 -5.46
CA LEU A 94 -5.53 -8.12 -4.81
C LEU A 94 -4.60 -8.70 -5.87
N THR A 95 -3.48 -8.03 -6.11
CA THR A 95 -2.47 -8.45 -7.09
C THR A 95 -1.51 -9.48 -6.50
N LYS A 96 -1.17 -10.49 -7.30
CA LYS A 96 -0.13 -11.48 -6.97
C LYS A 96 1.20 -10.77 -6.69
N PRO A 97 1.84 -10.98 -5.53
CA PRO A 97 3.17 -10.45 -5.26
C PRO A 97 4.20 -10.95 -6.28
N ALA A 98 5.11 -10.07 -6.73
CA ALA A 98 6.09 -10.42 -7.76
C ALA A 98 7.00 -11.59 -7.38
N ILE A 99 7.33 -11.73 -6.09
CA ILE A 99 8.17 -12.81 -5.57
C ILE A 99 7.36 -14.04 -5.13
N TRP A 100 6.07 -14.13 -5.50
CA TRP A 100 5.23 -15.25 -5.06
C TRP A 100 5.82 -16.59 -5.48
N ASP A 101 6.10 -16.76 -6.77
CA ASP A 101 6.56 -18.04 -7.30
C ASP A 101 7.95 -18.42 -6.81
N SER A 102 8.83 -17.44 -6.58
CA SER A 102 10.21 -17.66 -6.16
C SER A 102 10.41 -17.79 -4.65
N ALA A 103 9.58 -17.16 -3.83
CA ALA A 103 9.77 -17.10 -2.38
C ALA A 103 8.61 -17.64 -1.55
N TRP A 104 7.36 -17.50 -2.01
CA TRP A 104 6.16 -17.79 -1.20
C TRP A 104 5.49 -19.11 -1.58
N SER A 105 5.55 -19.50 -2.85
CA SER A 105 4.98 -20.76 -3.36
C SER A 105 5.44 -22.00 -2.58
N PRO A 106 6.72 -22.12 -2.13
CA PRO A 106 7.14 -23.26 -1.31
C PRO A 106 6.42 -23.39 0.04
N TYR A 107 5.83 -22.31 0.56
CA TYR A 107 5.20 -22.27 1.88
C TYR A 107 3.67 -22.20 1.82
N PHE A 108 3.12 -21.68 0.71
CA PHE A 108 1.69 -21.42 0.56
C PHE A 108 1.08 -22.06 -0.70
N GLY A 109 1.90 -22.67 -1.55
CA GLY A 109 1.50 -23.31 -2.80
C GLY A 109 1.09 -22.32 -3.89
N THR A 110 0.29 -22.83 -4.84
CA THR A 110 -0.24 -22.05 -5.96
C THR A 110 -1.03 -20.85 -5.47
N TYR A 111 -0.80 -19.71 -6.13
CA TYR A 111 -1.50 -18.46 -5.83
C TYR A 111 -2.98 -18.55 -6.21
N SER A 112 -3.84 -18.10 -5.31
CA SER A 112 -5.20 -17.67 -5.62
C SER A 112 -5.51 -16.39 -4.82
N GLN A 113 -6.41 -15.56 -5.33
CA GLN A 113 -6.79 -14.31 -4.67
C GLN A 113 -7.47 -14.57 -3.33
N VAL A 114 -8.33 -15.60 -3.25
CA VAL A 114 -8.99 -15.96 -1.98
C VAL A 114 -7.95 -16.41 -0.95
N LYS A 115 -7.01 -17.28 -1.32
CA LYS A 115 -5.91 -17.73 -0.45
C LYS A 115 -5.09 -16.55 0.04
N PHE A 116 -4.69 -15.66 -0.86
CA PHE A 116 -3.85 -14.53 -0.47
C PHE A 116 -4.59 -13.54 0.42
N ARG A 117 -5.89 -13.30 0.19
CA ARG A 117 -6.73 -12.48 1.08
C ARG A 117 -6.84 -13.10 2.48
N PHE A 118 -6.99 -14.42 2.55
CA PHE A 118 -6.99 -15.15 3.81
C PHE A 118 -5.66 -14.97 4.56
N LEU A 119 -4.53 -15.14 3.87
CA LEU A 119 -3.20 -14.91 4.45
C LEU A 119 -3.02 -13.49 4.98
N LEU A 120 -3.46 -12.46 4.25
CA LEU A 120 -3.40 -11.08 4.73
C LEU A 120 -4.16 -10.88 6.04
N THR A 121 -5.35 -11.48 6.13
CA THR A 121 -6.23 -11.38 7.29
C THR A 121 -5.61 -12.09 8.51
N VAL A 122 -5.12 -13.32 8.31
CA VAL A 122 -4.59 -14.14 9.39
C VAL A 122 -3.24 -13.65 9.87
N THR A 123 -2.35 -13.27 8.97
CA THR A 123 -0.96 -12.92 9.32
C THR A 123 -0.79 -11.46 9.73
N GLY A 124 -1.62 -10.56 9.21
CA GLY A 124 -1.45 -9.11 9.36
C GLY A 124 -0.22 -8.56 8.61
N ARG A 125 0.47 -9.37 7.81
CA ARG A 125 1.69 -8.97 7.09
C ARG A 125 1.34 -8.02 5.95
N THR A 126 2.05 -6.90 5.88
CA THR A 126 1.81 -5.86 4.86
C THR A 126 2.85 -5.82 3.73
N ASP A 127 4.03 -6.42 3.92
CA ASP A 127 5.07 -6.50 2.88
C ASP A 127 5.25 -7.93 2.37
N TRP A 128 4.77 -8.18 1.16
CA TRP A 128 4.90 -9.47 0.47
C TRP A 128 5.89 -9.46 -0.69
N THR A 129 6.63 -8.35 -0.84
CA THR A 129 7.56 -8.11 -1.95
C THR A 129 9.02 -8.27 -1.56
N SER A 130 9.33 -8.13 -0.27
CA SER A 130 10.65 -8.44 0.28
C SER A 130 10.82 -9.93 0.55
N PHE A 131 12.01 -10.47 0.23
CA PHE A 131 12.36 -11.86 0.55
C PHE A 131 12.24 -12.11 2.06
N PRO A 132 11.43 -13.09 2.48
CA PRO A 132 11.27 -13.41 3.89
C PRO A 132 12.45 -14.24 4.40
N PHE A 133 12.71 -14.15 5.71
CA PHE A 133 13.60 -15.10 6.37
C PHE A 133 12.92 -16.48 6.47
N PRO A 134 13.66 -17.59 6.33
CA PRO A 134 13.07 -18.94 6.36
C PRO A 134 12.26 -19.25 7.63
N ALA A 135 12.68 -18.75 8.78
CA ALA A 135 11.97 -18.93 10.05
C ALA A 135 10.60 -18.23 10.04
N ASP A 136 10.55 -16.99 9.52
CA ASP A 136 9.32 -16.22 9.41
C ASP A 136 8.32 -16.91 8.48
N SER A 137 8.77 -17.40 7.32
CA SER A 137 7.90 -18.07 6.35
C SER A 137 7.26 -19.34 6.93
N ARG A 138 8.02 -20.13 7.70
CA ARG A 138 7.49 -21.33 8.37
C ARG A 138 6.46 -20.97 9.43
N PHE A 139 6.75 -19.96 10.25
CA PHE A 139 5.79 -19.46 11.25
C PHE A 139 4.49 -18.99 10.60
N LEU A 140 4.58 -18.22 9.51
CA LEU A 140 3.40 -17.73 8.78
C LEU A 140 2.61 -18.87 8.14
N SER A 141 3.28 -19.87 7.56
CA SER A 141 2.65 -21.08 7.00
C SER A 141 1.90 -21.87 8.07
N GLN A 142 2.51 -22.11 9.23
CA GLN A 142 1.84 -22.79 10.34
C GLN A 142 0.61 -22.02 10.85
N ARG A 143 0.75 -20.70 11.00
CA ARG A 143 -0.36 -19.83 11.42
C ARG A 143 -1.51 -19.87 10.41
N ALA A 144 -1.20 -19.87 9.12
CA ALA A 144 -2.19 -19.97 8.05
C ALA A 144 -2.94 -21.30 8.06
N ARG A 145 -2.22 -22.43 8.24
CA ARG A 145 -2.82 -23.76 8.35
C ARG A 145 -3.77 -23.86 9.54
N ASN A 146 -3.36 -23.39 10.71
CA ASN A 146 -4.20 -23.43 11.91
C ASN A 146 -5.48 -22.60 11.73
N ALA A 147 -5.35 -21.37 11.22
CA ALA A 147 -6.51 -20.52 11.00
C ALA A 147 -7.44 -21.08 9.92
N LEU A 148 -6.90 -21.73 8.88
CA LEU A 148 -7.72 -22.37 7.84
C LEU A 148 -8.51 -23.55 8.39
N LEU A 149 -7.90 -24.35 9.28
CA LEU A 149 -8.58 -25.44 9.97
C LEU A 149 -9.76 -24.93 10.80
N GLU A 150 -9.53 -23.90 11.63
CA GLU A 150 -10.59 -23.25 12.43
C GLU A 150 -11.71 -22.68 11.55
N TYR A 151 -11.34 -22.02 10.45
CA TYR A 151 -12.29 -21.50 9.47
C TYR A 151 -13.13 -22.61 8.86
N ASN A 152 -12.50 -23.69 8.40
CA ASN A 152 -13.16 -24.81 7.73
C ASN A 152 -14.10 -25.59 8.68
N GLN A 153 -13.76 -25.69 9.97
CA GLN A 153 -14.63 -26.29 10.97
C GLN A 153 -15.93 -25.50 11.18
N THR A 154 -15.89 -24.19 11.03
CA THR A 154 -17.02 -23.30 11.32
C THR A 154 -17.85 -22.98 10.07
N ASN A 155 -17.21 -22.85 8.91
CA ASN A 155 -17.82 -22.33 7.68
C ASN A 155 -17.84 -23.34 6.51
N GLY A 156 -17.23 -24.51 6.69
CA GLY A 156 -16.92 -25.43 5.60
C GLY A 156 -15.68 -25.01 4.80
N ALA A 157 -15.32 -25.83 3.81
CA ALA A 157 -14.12 -25.63 3.00
C ALA A 157 -14.08 -24.24 2.35
N LEU A 158 -12.99 -23.50 2.57
CA LEU A 158 -12.75 -22.25 1.86
C LEU A 158 -12.47 -22.54 0.39
N ILE A 159 -13.35 -22.09 -0.51
CA ILE A 159 -13.22 -22.28 -1.96
C ILE A 159 -12.65 -21.01 -2.61
N ASP A 160 -11.71 -21.19 -3.53
CA ASP A 160 -11.08 -20.09 -4.27
C ASP A 160 -11.88 -19.65 -5.51
N GLU A 161 -11.41 -18.60 -6.18
CA GLU A 161 -12.06 -18.05 -7.38
C GLU A 161 -12.13 -19.01 -8.58
N THR A 162 -11.36 -20.11 -8.56
CA THR A 162 -11.37 -21.14 -9.60
C THR A 162 -12.26 -22.34 -9.25
N GLY A 163 -12.86 -22.35 -8.05
CA GLY A 163 -13.64 -23.47 -7.54
C GLY A 163 -12.81 -24.54 -6.84
N ALA A 164 -11.50 -24.31 -6.62
CA ALA A 164 -10.64 -25.24 -5.90
C ALA A 164 -10.67 -24.95 -4.40
N GLU A 165 -10.52 -25.99 -3.58
CA GLU A 165 -10.37 -25.82 -2.15
C GLU A 165 -9.01 -25.17 -1.82
N VAL A 166 -9.05 -24.14 -0.98
CA VAL A 166 -7.84 -23.47 -0.50
C VAL A 166 -7.11 -24.43 0.43
N PHE A 167 -5.86 -24.74 0.05
CA PHE A 167 -4.96 -25.57 0.83
C PHE A 167 -3.60 -24.91 0.99
N PHE A 168 -2.99 -25.09 2.16
CA PHE A 168 -1.61 -24.69 2.46
C PHE A 168 -0.76 -25.96 2.62
N PRO A 169 0.23 -26.19 1.73
CA PRO A 169 1.17 -27.31 1.83
C PRO A 169 1.91 -27.27 3.15
#